data_AF-A0A484YQH3-F1
#
_entry.id   AF-A0A484YQH3-F1
#
_cell.length_a   1.000
_cell.length_b   1.000
_cell.length_c   1.000
_cell.angle_alpha   90.00
_cell.angle_beta   90.00
_cell.angle_gamma   90.00
#
_symmetry.space_group_name_H-M   'P 1'
#
loop_
_entity.id
_entity.type
_entity.pdbx_description
1 polymer ?
#
loop_
_entity_poly.entity_id
_entity_poly.type
_entity_poly.pdbx_seq_one_letter_code
_entity_poly.pdbx_strand_id
1 'polypeptide(L)'
;MAAMLSPQVDVRFATLCHDLGKGLTPPELWPRHHGHGPAGVKLVEQLCQRLRVPNEIRDLARLVAEFHDLIHTFPMLNPKTIVKLFDSIDAWRKPQRVEQLALTSEADVRGRTGFESADYPQGRWLREAWEVAQSSADKSRR
;
A
#
# COMPACT_ATOMS: atom_id res chain seq x y z
N MET A 1 -14.44 -5.92 -1.45
CA MET A 1 -13.89 -5.67 -0.10
C MET A 1 -13.59 -4.19 0.17
N ALA A 2 -12.74 -3.51 -0.59
CA ALA A 2 -12.35 -2.10 -0.30
C ALA A 2 -13.52 -1.14 -0.02
N ALA A 3 -14.63 -1.26 -0.74
CA ALA A 3 -15.82 -0.43 -0.52
C ALA A 3 -16.50 -0.64 0.85
N MET A 4 -16.34 -1.82 1.46
CA MET A 4 -16.81 -2.13 2.82
C MET A 4 -15.87 -1.58 3.89
N LEU A 5 -14.57 -1.52 3.60
CA LEU A 5 -13.56 -1.02 4.54
C LEU A 5 -13.43 0.51 4.53
N SER A 6 -13.74 1.19 3.43
CA SER A 6 -13.64 2.64 3.34
C SER A 6 -14.65 3.27 2.35
N PRO A 7 -15.23 4.44 2.69
CA PRO A 7 -16.00 5.24 1.75
C PRO A 7 -15.13 6.03 0.76
N GLN A 8 -13.84 6.18 1.04
CA GLN A 8 -12.97 7.09 0.29
C GLN A 8 -12.60 6.52 -1.09
N VAL A 9 -12.76 7.35 -2.12
CA VAL A 9 -12.56 6.94 -3.52
C VAL A 9 -11.10 6.63 -3.84
N ASP A 10 -10.17 7.33 -3.20
CA ASP A 10 -8.73 7.14 -3.37
C ASP A 10 -8.30 5.74 -2.90
N VAL A 11 -8.77 5.29 -1.73
CA VAL A 11 -8.53 3.93 -1.22
C VAL A 11 -9.07 2.88 -2.19
N ARG A 12 -10.32 3.05 -2.66
CA ARG A 12 -10.96 2.09 -3.58
C ARG A 12 -10.24 2.01 -4.92
N PHE A 13 -9.86 3.15 -5.47
CA PHE A 13 -9.13 3.23 -6.73
C PHE A 13 -7.71 2.67 -6.59
N ALA A 14 -7.02 2.97 -5.49
CA ALA A 14 -5.70 2.42 -5.20
C ALA A 14 -5.75 0.88 -5.05
N THR A 15 -6.74 0.33 -4.32
CA THR A 15 -6.96 -1.12 -4.27
C THR A 15 -7.27 -1.70 -5.64
N LEU A 16 -8.03 -1.03 -6.50
CA LEU A 16 -8.24 -1.52 -7.87
C LEU A 16 -6.92 -1.64 -8.66
N CYS A 17 -5.97 -0.75 -8.38
CA CYS A 17 -4.73 -0.63 -9.14
C CYS A 17 -3.54 -1.43 -8.58
N HIS A 18 -3.64 -1.97 -7.36
CA HIS A 18 -2.48 -2.50 -6.62
C HIS A 18 -1.67 -3.55 -7.41
N ASP A 19 -2.37 -4.37 -8.19
CA ASP A 19 -1.82 -5.51 -8.91
C ASP A 19 -1.60 -5.28 -10.41
N LEU A 20 -1.76 -4.05 -10.93
CA LEU A 20 -1.68 -3.80 -12.39
C LEU A 20 -0.35 -4.28 -13.00
N GLY A 21 0.74 -4.25 -12.23
CA GLY A 21 2.04 -4.73 -12.68
C GLY A 21 2.10 -6.23 -12.98
N LYS A 22 1.16 -7.05 -12.47
CA LYS A 22 1.08 -8.48 -12.79
C LYS A 22 0.91 -8.72 -14.28
N GLY A 23 0.27 -7.79 -15.00
CA GLY A 23 0.10 -7.84 -16.45
C GLY A 23 1.42 -7.75 -17.25
N LEU A 24 2.52 -7.31 -16.62
CA LEU A 24 3.86 -7.31 -17.24
C LEU A 24 4.68 -8.56 -16.90
N THR A 25 4.18 -9.44 -16.04
CA THR A 25 4.91 -10.66 -15.63
C THR A 25 4.83 -11.71 -16.75
N PRO A 26 5.97 -12.20 -17.28
CA PRO A 26 5.99 -13.33 -18.20
C PRO A 26 5.29 -14.58 -17.61
N PRO A 27 4.53 -15.36 -18.41
CA PRO A 27 3.80 -16.53 -17.94
C PRO A 27 4.66 -17.56 -17.19
N GLU A 28 5.92 -17.72 -17.58
CA GLU A 28 6.88 -18.63 -16.93
C GLU A 28 7.24 -18.25 -15.49
N LEU A 29 6.93 -17.02 -15.07
CA LEU A 29 7.15 -16.52 -13.70
C LEU A 29 5.86 -16.54 -12.85
N TRP A 30 4.76 -17.05 -13.40
CA TRP A 30 3.51 -17.23 -12.66
C TRP A 30 3.64 -18.45 -11.73
N PRO A 31 2.94 -18.45 -10.58
CA PRO A 31 2.01 -17.44 -10.07
C PRO A 31 2.70 -16.40 -9.16
N ARG A 32 4.04 -16.32 -9.14
CA ARG A 32 4.76 -15.50 -8.15
C ARG A 32 4.71 -14.00 -8.46
N HIS A 33 4.68 -13.63 -9.74
CA HIS A 33 4.66 -12.22 -10.17
C HIS A 33 5.77 -11.37 -9.53
N HIS A 34 6.99 -11.89 -9.55
CA HIS A 34 8.12 -11.21 -8.91
C HIS A 34 8.35 -9.81 -9.51
N GLY A 35 8.48 -8.80 -8.64
CA GLY A 35 8.74 -7.41 -9.05
C GLY A 35 7.53 -6.66 -9.61
N HIS A 36 6.32 -7.23 -9.54
CA HIS A 36 5.12 -6.59 -10.10
C HIS A 36 4.78 -5.25 -9.43
N GLY A 37 5.04 -5.08 -8.13
CA GLY A 37 4.75 -3.83 -7.42
C GLY A 37 5.45 -2.60 -8.03
N PRO A 38 6.79 -2.54 -8.01
CA PRO A 38 7.54 -1.44 -8.65
C PRO A 38 7.24 -1.29 -10.14
N ALA A 39 7.06 -2.39 -10.87
CA ALA A 39 6.70 -2.35 -12.29
C ALA A 39 5.30 -1.73 -12.53
N GLY A 40 4.39 -1.93 -11.58
CA GLY A 40 3.02 -1.41 -11.61
C GLY A 40 2.94 0.11 -11.54
N VAL A 41 3.90 0.78 -10.89
CA VAL A 41 3.90 2.25 -10.71
C VAL A 41 3.75 2.98 -12.05
N LYS A 42 4.54 2.57 -13.06
CA LYS A 42 4.49 3.18 -14.39
C LYS A 42 3.15 2.96 -15.09
N LEU A 43 2.53 1.79 -14.91
CA LEU A 43 1.21 1.51 -15.47
C LEU A 43 0.12 2.34 -14.80
N VAL A 44 0.18 2.49 -13.47
CA VAL A 44 -0.73 3.35 -12.70
C VAL A 44 -0.63 4.79 -13.19
N GLU A 45 0.60 5.32 -13.37
CA GLU A 45 0.83 6.66 -13.89
C GLU A 45 0.20 6.85 -15.28
N GLN A 46 0.45 5.92 -16.20
CA GLN A 46 -0.10 5.96 -17.56
C GLN A 46 -1.64 5.88 -17.57
N LEU A 47 -2.21 4.99 -16.75
CA LEU A 47 -3.65 4.87 -16.58
C LEU A 47 -4.27 6.17 -16.07
N CYS A 48 -3.68 6.73 -15.01
CA CYS A 48 -4.15 7.98 -14.41
C CYS A 48 -4.04 9.16 -15.37
N GLN A 49 -2.94 9.23 -16.14
CA GLN A 49 -2.77 10.26 -17.17
C GLN A 49 -3.85 10.16 -18.24
N ARG A 50 -4.12 8.96 -18.75
CA ARG A 50 -5.13 8.73 -19.80
C ARG A 50 -6.54 9.06 -19.32
N LEU A 51 -6.88 8.71 -18.07
CA LEU A 51 -8.19 8.92 -17.49
C LEU A 51 -8.33 10.28 -16.78
N ARG A 52 -7.27 11.09 -16.74
CA ARG A 52 -7.21 12.39 -16.03
C ARG A 52 -7.62 12.27 -14.55
N VAL A 53 -7.11 11.24 -13.89
CA VAL A 53 -7.37 10.98 -12.46
C VAL A 53 -6.73 12.09 -11.62
N PRO A 54 -7.42 12.64 -10.60
CA PRO A 54 -6.85 13.62 -9.68
C PRO A 54 -5.53 13.18 -9.06
N ASN A 55 -4.60 14.12 -8.88
CA ASN A 55 -3.23 13.85 -8.43
C ASN A 55 -3.17 13.06 -7.11
N GLU A 56 -3.97 13.43 -6.11
CA GLU A 56 -3.96 12.73 -4.81
C GLU A 56 -4.38 11.26 -4.93
N ILE A 57 -5.36 10.94 -5.79
CA ILE A 57 -5.80 9.56 -6.06
C ILE A 57 -4.68 8.79 -6.78
N ARG A 58 -4.09 9.39 -7.81
CA ARG A 58 -2.95 8.79 -8.54
C ARG A 58 -1.79 8.51 -7.59
N ASP A 59 -1.44 9.47 -6.75
CA ASP A 59 -0.27 9.38 -5.88
C ASP A 59 -0.46 8.29 -4.83
N LEU A 60 -1.66 8.13 -4.25
CA LEU A 60 -1.95 6.98 -3.40
C LEU A 60 -1.88 5.66 -4.17
N ALA A 61 -2.49 5.59 -5.35
CA ALA A 61 -2.47 4.36 -6.16
C ALA A 61 -1.05 3.91 -6.53
N ARG A 62 -0.14 4.85 -6.79
CA ARG A 62 1.29 4.57 -7.04
C ARG A 62 1.95 3.94 -5.82
N LEU A 63 1.76 4.54 -4.64
CA LEU A 63 2.33 4.02 -3.39
C LEU A 63 1.78 2.63 -3.05
N VAL A 64 0.48 2.41 -3.23
CA VAL A 64 -0.15 1.10 -2.97
C VAL A 64 0.37 0.04 -3.94
N ALA A 65 0.44 0.34 -5.24
CA ALA A 65 1.03 -0.59 -6.21
C ALA A 65 2.47 -0.95 -5.83
N GLU A 66 3.28 0.03 -5.44
CA GLU A 66 4.68 -0.21 -5.08
C GLU A 66 4.86 -1.01 -3.78
N PHE A 67 4.08 -0.73 -2.74
CA PHE A 67 4.38 -1.17 -1.37
C PHE A 67 3.40 -2.18 -0.76
N HIS A 68 2.27 -2.51 -1.39
CA HIS A 68 1.28 -3.42 -0.76
C HIS A 68 1.88 -4.79 -0.37
N ASP A 69 2.73 -5.37 -1.23
CA ASP A 69 3.47 -6.61 -0.96
C ASP A 69 4.39 -6.49 0.27
N LEU A 70 5.00 -5.32 0.46
CA LEU A 70 5.86 -5.08 1.62
C LEU A 70 5.03 -5.10 2.91
N ILE A 71 3.79 -4.59 2.88
CA ILE A 71 2.87 -4.65 4.03
C ILE A 71 2.50 -6.10 4.36
N HIS A 72 2.30 -6.97 3.36
CA HIS A 72 2.03 -8.39 3.62
C HIS A 72 3.17 -9.10 4.37
N THR A 73 4.40 -8.62 4.19
CA THR A 73 5.61 -9.13 4.84
C THR A 73 6.02 -8.35 6.10
N PHE A 74 5.17 -7.45 6.62
CA PHE A 74 5.48 -6.56 7.75
C PHE A 74 6.18 -7.23 8.94
N PRO A 75 5.79 -8.45 9.40
CA PRO A 75 6.43 -9.11 10.55
C PRO A 75 7.90 -9.43 10.37
N MET A 76 8.35 -9.52 9.12
CA MET A 76 9.72 -9.86 8.75
C MET A 76 10.59 -8.60 8.56
N LEU A 77 10.00 -7.41 8.63
CA LEU A 77 10.71 -6.16 8.40
C LEU A 77 11.52 -5.77 9.63
N ASN A 78 12.77 -5.36 9.41
CA ASN A 78 13.56 -4.73 10.44
C ASN A 78 13.18 -3.25 10.62
N PRO A 79 13.49 -2.61 11.76
CA PRO A 79 13.13 -1.22 12.03
C PRO A 79 13.64 -0.22 10.98
N LYS A 80 14.83 -0.44 10.41
CA LYS A 80 15.39 0.42 9.37
C LYS A 80 14.54 0.40 8.09
N THR A 81 14.05 -0.77 7.70
CA THR A 81 13.14 -0.91 6.55
C THR A 81 11.80 -0.26 6.82
N ILE A 82 11.27 -0.39 8.04
CA ILE A 82 10.00 0.25 8.44
C ILE A 82 10.10 1.78 8.37
N VAL A 83 11.18 2.37 8.90
CA VAL A 83 11.41 3.83 8.80
C VAL A 83 11.54 4.27 7.34
N LYS A 84 12.28 3.51 6.52
CA LYS A 84 12.40 3.80 5.09
C LYS A 84 11.06 3.74 4.36
N LEU A 85 10.16 2.83 4.74
CA LEU A 85 8.79 2.80 4.21
C LEU A 85 8.05 4.09 4.56
N PHE A 86 8.11 4.56 5.82
CA PHE A 86 7.48 5.82 6.23
C PHE A 86 8.03 7.04 5.48
N ASP A 87 9.34 7.08 5.21
CA ASP A 87 9.94 8.10 4.36
C ASP A 87 9.41 8.03 2.92
N SER A 88 9.36 6.82 2.36
CA SER A 88 8.96 6.58 0.95
C SER A 88 7.50 6.93 0.69
N ILE A 89 6.62 6.67 1.65
CA ILE A 89 5.21 7.06 1.57
C ILE A 89 4.98 8.50 2.05
N ASP A 90 6.00 9.24 2.47
CA ASP A 90 5.90 10.61 3.00
C ASP A 90 4.96 10.71 4.22
N ALA A 91 4.94 9.69 5.07
CA ALA A 91 4.04 9.60 6.22
C ALA A 91 4.22 10.78 7.19
N TRP A 92 5.43 11.31 7.32
CA TRP A 92 5.74 12.44 8.21
C TRP A 92 5.00 13.73 7.86
N ARG A 93 4.70 13.95 6.58
CA ARG A 93 3.91 15.10 6.12
C ARG A 93 2.46 14.73 5.83
N LYS A 94 2.22 13.48 5.43
CA LYS A 94 0.91 12.93 5.06
C LYS A 94 0.60 11.67 5.88
N PRO A 95 0.37 11.78 7.21
CA PRO A 95 0.21 10.63 8.11
C PRO A 95 -0.94 9.70 7.74
N GLN A 96 -1.98 10.24 7.08
CA GLN A 96 -3.11 9.46 6.56
C GLN A 96 -2.70 8.35 5.60
N ARG A 97 -1.52 8.44 4.94
CA ARG A 97 -1.05 7.41 4.01
C ARG A 97 -0.77 6.08 4.69
N VAL A 98 -0.43 6.08 5.97
CA VAL A 98 -0.25 4.86 6.77
C VAL A 98 -1.56 4.09 6.86
N GLU A 99 -2.64 4.79 7.21
CA GLU A 99 -3.99 4.22 7.29
C GLU A 99 -4.47 3.75 5.91
N GLN A 100 -4.25 4.54 4.87
CA GLN A 100 -4.64 4.19 3.51
C GLN A 100 -3.94 2.92 3.04
N LEU A 101 -2.62 2.78 3.25
CA LEU A 101 -1.89 1.56 2.92
C LEU A 101 -2.43 0.35 3.70
N ALA A 102 -2.66 0.51 5.01
CA ALA A 102 -3.21 -0.56 5.85
C ALA A 102 -4.57 -1.05 5.32
N LEU A 103 -5.49 -0.13 5.01
CA LEU A 103 -6.81 -0.45 4.48
C LEU A 103 -6.74 -1.09 3.09
N THR A 104 -5.87 -0.60 2.20
CA THR A 104 -5.75 -1.18 0.86
C THR A 104 -5.18 -2.59 0.89
N SER A 105 -4.20 -2.87 1.75
CA SER A 105 -3.60 -4.21 1.85
C SER A 105 -4.52 -5.20 2.59
N GLU A 106 -5.31 -4.73 3.56
CA GLU A 106 -6.38 -5.54 4.16
C GLU A 106 -7.46 -5.88 3.13
N ALA A 107 -7.82 -4.91 2.27
CA ALA A 107 -8.78 -5.12 1.21
C ALA A 107 -8.31 -6.10 0.14
N ASP A 108 -7.01 -6.14 -0.15
CA ASP A 108 -6.39 -7.13 -1.05
C ASP A 108 -6.58 -8.55 -0.50
N VAL A 109 -6.12 -8.82 0.73
CA VAL A 109 -6.26 -10.15 1.35
C VAL A 109 -7.71 -10.59 1.39
N ARG A 110 -8.59 -9.74 1.93
CA ARG A 110 -10.02 -10.05 2.08
C ARG A 110 -10.81 -9.95 0.77
N GLY A 111 -10.19 -9.50 -0.32
CA GLY A 111 -10.76 -9.52 -1.67
C GLY A 111 -10.67 -10.90 -2.32
N ARG A 112 -9.84 -11.80 -1.78
CA ARG A 112 -9.66 -13.16 -2.27
C ARG A 112 -10.80 -14.05 -1.78
N THR A 113 -11.31 -14.90 -2.67
CA THR A 113 -12.41 -15.83 -2.36
C THR A 113 -12.06 -16.73 -1.17
N GLY A 114 -12.93 -16.76 -0.16
CA GLY A 114 -12.75 -17.52 1.08
C GLY A 114 -11.92 -16.82 2.16
N PHE A 115 -11.46 -15.58 1.90
CA PHE A 115 -10.71 -14.76 2.86
C PHE A 115 -11.47 -13.53 3.32
N GLU A 116 -12.77 -13.42 3.03
CA GLU A 116 -13.57 -12.20 3.25
C GLU A 116 -13.57 -11.72 4.71
N SER A 117 -13.38 -12.64 5.67
CA SER A 117 -13.28 -12.38 7.11
C SER A 117 -11.88 -12.63 7.69
N ALA A 118 -10.84 -12.78 6.85
CA ALA A 118 -9.50 -13.09 7.32
C ALA A 118 -8.97 -11.98 8.24
N ASP A 119 -8.35 -12.35 9.36
CA ASP A 119 -7.63 -11.38 10.17
C ASP A 119 -6.43 -10.83 9.39
N TYR A 120 -6.12 -9.56 9.59
CA TYR A 120 -5.02 -8.87 8.94
C TYR A 120 -4.19 -8.07 9.95
N PRO A 121 -3.37 -8.76 10.78
CA PRO A 121 -2.57 -8.11 11.81
C PRO A 121 -1.51 -7.15 11.25
N GLN A 122 -1.06 -7.34 10.01
CA GLN A 122 -0.07 -6.48 9.35
C GLN A 122 -0.52 -5.02 9.28
N GLY A 123 -1.80 -4.78 9.02
CA GLY A 123 -2.36 -3.43 9.07
C GLY A 123 -2.33 -2.83 10.47
N ARG A 124 -2.51 -3.62 11.53
CA ARG A 124 -2.41 -3.14 12.92
C ARG A 124 -0.96 -2.82 13.29
N TRP A 125 -0.03 -3.72 12.99
CA TRP A 125 1.39 -3.52 13.25
C TRP A 125 1.97 -2.31 12.51
N LEU A 126 1.51 -2.05 11.27
CA LEU A 126 1.90 -0.84 10.53
C LEU A 126 1.49 0.44 11.28
N ARG A 127 0.27 0.48 11.82
CA ARG A 127 -0.26 1.62 12.59
C ARG A 127 0.49 1.80 13.91
N GLU A 128 0.70 0.71 14.66
CA GLU A 128 1.45 0.73 15.92
C GLU A 128 2.90 1.19 15.72
N ALA A 129 3.57 0.69 14.68
CA ALA A 129 4.92 1.12 14.34
C ALA A 129 4.99 2.61 14.00
N TRP A 130 3.95 3.14 13.34
CA TRP A 130 3.85 4.56 13.02
C TRP A 130 3.67 5.43 14.27
N GLU A 131 2.84 5.02 15.22
CA GLU A 131 2.67 5.72 16.51
C GLU A 131 4.00 5.80 17.27
N VAL A 132 4.74 4.68 17.34
CA VAL A 132 6.06 4.63 17.98
C VAL A 132 7.06 5.55 17.26
N ALA A 133 7.09 5.51 15.93
CA ALA A 133 8.00 6.31 15.12
C ALA A 133 7.76 7.82 15.30
N GLN A 134 6.49 8.26 15.26
CA GLN A 134 6.12 9.65 15.49
C GLN A 134 6.52 10.15 16.89
N SER A 135 6.23 9.36 17.93
CA SER A 135 6.55 9.74 19.31
C SER A 135 8.06 9.89 19.59
N SER A 136 8.90 9.25 18.76
CA SER A 136 10.35 9.32 18.86
C SER A 136 10.93 10.49 18.07
N ALA A 137 10.32 10.86 16.94
CA ALA A 137 10.71 12.02 16.14
C ALA A 137 10.42 13.35 16.86
N ASP A 138 9.36 13.42 17.66
CA ASP A 138 9.07 14.62 18.46
C ASP A 138 10.07 14.81 19.62
N LYS A 139 10.67 13.73 20.11
CA LYS A 139 11.69 13.78 21.17
C LYS A 139 13.06 14.22 20.66
N SER A 140 13.39 13.97 19.39
CA SER A 140 14.66 14.42 18.79
C SER A 140 14.65 15.89 18.33
N ARG A 141 13.48 16.53 18.36
CA ARG A 141 13.28 17.95 18.05
C ARG A 141 13.19 18.85 19.31
N ARG A 142 13.31 18.27 20.51
CA ARG A 142 13.43 18.97 21.79
C ARG A 142 14.86 18.82 22.32
#